data_AF-A0A643CXE5-F1
#
_entry.id   AF-A0A643CXE5-F1
#
_cell.length_a   1.000
_cell.length_b   1.000
_cell.length_c   1.000
_cell.angle_alpha   90.00
_cell.angle_beta   90.00
_cell.angle_gamma   90.00
#
_symmetry.space_group_name_H-M   'P 1'
#
loop_
_entity.id
_entity.type
_entity.pdbx_description
1 polymer ?
#
loop_
_entity_poly.entity_id
_entity_poly.type
_entity_poly.pdbx_seq_one_letter_code
_entity_poly.pdbx_strand_id
1 'polypeptide(L)'
;MGHSQGTLIALLAQALLMDKGQRCADTLILVDSPYSVLPKVTPKDHDTLATLIGIVSAVTQTPHAQPPLSALRDIKTYGGRSGPRWSPTQGSRPDKIGNHTVFPERDNRGKVYVYFCPDDTTVALDDVQGIGTYGVPDATPDGRPAMTALQSLGFYQRLWTKRQRDGEPVLVGKSPQPEFIRAPGEHRYPGASMLIGVASQAPIAKGQERLINAEALTPPHAPQMFGGEAIQGSPTTAGLDKPDEVAKSIALGKDAATFLWIRMPVEYDAPNTTQQEALARFNGLTEDPEDHTRAVRKGAARTRTSSF
;
A
#
# COMPACT_ATOMS: atom_id res chain seq x y z
N MET A 1 -8.82 -1.23 -11.17
CA MET A 1 -7.84 -1.42 -10.09
C MET A 1 -8.60 -1.43 -8.78
N GLY A 2 -8.31 -2.39 -7.90
CA GLY A 2 -8.81 -2.44 -6.54
C GLY A 2 -7.65 -2.47 -5.56
N HIS A 3 -7.87 -1.92 -4.36
CA HIS A 3 -6.93 -1.96 -3.25
C HIS A 3 -7.64 -2.50 -2.01
N SER A 4 -6.96 -3.33 -1.21
CA SER A 4 -7.52 -3.95 -0.01
C SER A 4 -8.88 -4.60 -0.29
N GLN A 5 -9.92 -4.38 0.53
CA GLN A 5 -11.26 -4.95 0.29
C GLN A 5 -11.87 -4.60 -1.08
N GLY A 6 -11.46 -3.48 -1.70
CA GLY A 6 -11.87 -3.13 -3.05
C GLY A 6 -11.45 -4.15 -4.12
N THR A 7 -10.45 -4.99 -3.85
CA THR A 7 -10.09 -6.11 -4.73
C THR A 7 -11.17 -7.18 -4.78
N LEU A 8 -11.85 -7.46 -3.65
CA LEU A 8 -12.95 -8.42 -3.59
C LEU A 8 -14.14 -7.91 -4.39
N ILE A 9 -14.44 -6.62 -4.30
CA ILE A 9 -15.48 -5.97 -5.10
C ILE A 9 -15.14 -6.07 -6.60
N ALA A 10 -13.88 -5.81 -6.96
CA ALA A 10 -13.44 -5.88 -8.35
C ALA A 10 -13.52 -7.31 -8.93
N LEU A 11 -13.18 -8.33 -8.13
CA LEU A 11 -13.32 -9.74 -8.49
C LEU A 11 -14.79 -10.14 -8.62
N LEU A 12 -15.64 -9.76 -7.66
CA LEU A 12 -17.09 -10.00 -7.71
C LEU A 12 -17.72 -9.36 -8.96
N ALA A 13 -17.31 -8.15 -9.31
CA ALA A 13 -17.79 -7.49 -10.52
C ALA A 13 -17.48 -8.31 -11.78
N GLN A 14 -16.33 -8.99 -11.85
CA GLN A 14 -16.02 -9.86 -12.99
C GLN A 14 -16.92 -11.10 -13.00
N ALA A 15 -17.14 -11.72 -11.84
CA ALA A 15 -18.03 -12.87 -11.73
C ALA A 15 -19.48 -12.52 -12.15
N LEU A 16 -19.97 -11.32 -11.79
CA LEU A 16 -21.28 -10.83 -12.22
C LEU A 16 -21.36 -10.56 -13.73
N LEU A 17 -20.26 -10.09 -14.35
CA LEU A 17 -20.20 -9.93 -15.80
C LEU A 17 -20.23 -11.29 -16.49
N MET A 18 -19.47 -12.27 -15.98
CA MET A 18 -19.49 -13.64 -16.48
C MET A 18 -20.90 -14.26 -16.43
N ASP A 19 -21.59 -14.13 -15.29
CA ASP A 19 -22.96 -14.64 -15.11
C ASP A 19 -23.95 -14.04 -16.12
N LYS A 20 -23.76 -12.76 -16.46
CA LYS A 20 -24.59 -12.06 -17.47
C LYS A 20 -24.16 -12.30 -18.91
N GLY A 21 -23.12 -13.11 -19.16
CA GLY A 21 -22.52 -13.26 -20.49
C GLY A 21 -21.94 -11.94 -21.03
N GLN A 22 -21.58 -11.02 -20.14
CA GLN A 22 -20.99 -9.73 -20.47
C GLN A 22 -19.46 -9.81 -20.43
N ARG A 23 -18.84 -8.91 -21.17
CA ARG A 23 -17.38 -8.80 -21.24
C ARG A 23 -16.80 -8.39 -19.88
N CYS A 24 -15.79 -9.11 -19.42
CA CYS A 24 -14.97 -8.72 -18.27
C CYS A 24 -14.12 -7.47 -18.58
N ALA A 25 -13.55 -6.86 -17.53
CA ALA A 25 -12.57 -5.81 -17.69
C ALA A 25 -11.34 -6.31 -18.47
N ASP A 26 -10.73 -5.44 -19.29
CA ASP A 26 -9.56 -5.83 -20.08
C ASP A 26 -8.29 -6.02 -19.24
N THR A 27 -8.21 -5.37 -18.08
CA THR A 27 -7.11 -5.53 -17.13
C THR A 27 -7.66 -5.45 -15.72
N LEU A 28 -7.22 -6.36 -14.87
CA LEU A 28 -7.48 -6.30 -13.44
C LEU A 28 -6.17 -6.08 -12.70
N ILE A 29 -6.17 -5.13 -11.76
CA ILE A 29 -5.01 -4.85 -10.89
C ILE A 29 -5.52 -4.94 -9.46
N LEU A 30 -4.95 -5.85 -8.69
CA LEU A 30 -5.27 -6.13 -7.31
C LEU A 30 -4.06 -5.71 -6.46
N VAL A 31 -4.24 -4.75 -5.58
CA VAL A 31 -3.19 -4.27 -4.68
C VAL A 31 -3.57 -4.65 -3.26
N ASP A 32 -2.67 -5.31 -2.55
CA ASP A 32 -2.84 -5.67 -1.13
C ASP A 32 -4.17 -6.41 -0.85
N SER A 33 -4.49 -7.34 -1.75
CA SER A 33 -5.75 -8.08 -1.74
C SER A 33 -5.89 -9.02 -0.52
N PRO A 34 -6.99 -8.95 0.26
CA PRO A 34 -7.31 -9.94 1.29
C PRO A 34 -7.79 -11.28 0.73
N TYR A 35 -7.98 -11.40 -0.60
CA TYR A 35 -8.37 -12.66 -1.22
C TYR A 35 -7.33 -13.75 -0.93
N SER A 36 -7.76 -14.93 -0.51
CA SER A 36 -6.85 -16.05 -0.26
C SER A 36 -7.13 -17.24 -1.17
N VAL A 37 -6.05 -17.92 -1.56
CA VAL A 37 -6.09 -19.16 -2.34
C VAL A 37 -5.79 -20.39 -1.48
N LEU A 38 -5.61 -20.21 -0.16
CA LEU A 38 -5.18 -21.26 0.74
C LEU A 38 -6.38 -22.01 1.34
N PRO A 39 -6.44 -23.34 1.24
CA PRO A 39 -7.59 -24.13 1.73
C PRO A 39 -7.91 -23.91 3.21
N LYS A 40 -6.89 -23.64 4.04
CA LYS A 40 -7.04 -23.44 5.48
C LYS A 40 -8.02 -22.31 5.83
N VAL A 41 -8.06 -21.25 5.02
CA VAL A 41 -8.85 -20.03 5.25
C VAL A 41 -10.00 -19.89 4.25
N THR A 42 -10.10 -20.81 3.30
CA THR A 42 -11.25 -20.92 2.40
C THR A 42 -12.47 -21.37 3.20
N PRO A 43 -13.62 -20.68 3.10
CA PRO A 43 -14.85 -21.13 3.76
C PRO A 43 -15.25 -22.56 3.33
N LYS A 44 -15.86 -23.30 4.24
CA LYS A 44 -16.30 -24.68 3.98
C LYS A 44 -17.22 -24.72 2.76
N ASP A 45 -17.00 -25.69 1.86
CA ASP A 45 -17.75 -25.90 0.62
C ASP A 45 -17.51 -24.81 -0.45
N HIS A 46 -16.51 -23.95 -0.28
CA HIS A 46 -16.05 -23.01 -1.29
C HIS A 46 -14.68 -23.43 -1.88
N ASP A 47 -14.39 -22.92 -3.08
CA ASP A 47 -13.09 -23.10 -3.73
C ASP A 47 -12.60 -21.75 -4.28
N THR A 48 -11.87 -21.01 -3.44
CA THR A 48 -11.35 -19.69 -3.81
C THR A 48 -10.26 -19.78 -4.89
N LEU A 49 -9.45 -20.85 -4.91
CA LEU A 49 -8.46 -21.02 -5.97
C LEU A 49 -9.15 -21.23 -7.33
N ALA A 50 -10.12 -22.15 -7.42
CA ALA A 50 -10.85 -22.38 -8.67
C ALA A 50 -11.64 -21.14 -9.10
N THR A 51 -12.24 -20.43 -8.15
CA THR A 51 -12.95 -19.16 -8.42
C THR A 51 -12.00 -18.12 -9.04
N LEU A 52 -10.81 -17.93 -8.45
CA LEU A 52 -9.82 -17.00 -8.99
C LEU A 52 -9.35 -17.43 -10.39
N ILE A 53 -9.08 -18.72 -10.61
CA ILE A 53 -8.72 -19.26 -11.92
C ILE A 53 -9.81 -18.98 -12.96
N GLY A 54 -11.08 -19.19 -12.61
CA GLY A 54 -12.22 -18.92 -13.50
C GLY A 54 -12.33 -17.45 -13.88
N ILE A 55 -12.19 -16.55 -12.90
CA ILE A 55 -12.21 -15.10 -13.14
C ILE A 55 -11.04 -14.67 -14.02
N VAL A 56 -9.82 -15.13 -13.72
CA VAL A 56 -8.62 -14.81 -14.50
C VAL A 56 -8.80 -15.30 -15.94
N SER A 57 -9.24 -16.54 -16.12
CA SER A 57 -9.52 -17.09 -17.45
C SER A 57 -10.52 -16.23 -18.22
N ALA A 58 -11.63 -15.81 -17.60
CA ALA A 58 -12.62 -14.96 -18.28
C ALA A 58 -12.07 -13.57 -18.65
N VAL A 59 -11.24 -12.97 -17.80
CA VAL A 59 -10.60 -11.68 -18.06
C VAL A 59 -9.59 -11.78 -19.20
N THR A 60 -8.82 -12.87 -19.27
CA THR A 60 -7.65 -12.96 -20.17
C THR A 60 -7.90 -13.70 -21.46
N GLN A 61 -8.94 -14.53 -21.56
CA GLN A 61 -9.21 -15.35 -22.75
C GLN A 61 -9.57 -14.54 -24.00
N THR A 62 -10.20 -13.36 -23.85
CA THR A 62 -10.61 -12.51 -24.97
C THR A 62 -10.18 -11.05 -24.82
N PRO A 63 -8.85 -10.76 -24.84
CA PRO A 63 -8.33 -9.41 -24.69
C PRO A 63 -8.91 -8.47 -25.76
N HIS A 64 -9.25 -7.23 -25.41
CA HIS A 64 -9.82 -6.32 -26.40
C HIS A 64 -8.76 -5.94 -27.42
N ALA A 65 -9.11 -5.99 -28.70
CA ALA A 65 -8.18 -5.55 -29.76
C ALA A 65 -8.32 -4.05 -30.07
N GLN A 66 -9.42 -3.41 -29.63
CA GLN A 66 -9.77 -2.06 -30.03
C GLN A 66 -9.69 -1.04 -28.87
N PRO A 67 -9.49 0.25 -29.16
CA PRO A 67 -8.83 0.70 -30.38
C PRO A 67 -7.42 0.08 -30.50
N PRO A 68 -6.83 0.00 -31.72
CA PRO A 68 -5.43 -0.37 -31.82
C PRO A 68 -4.60 0.66 -31.07
N LEU A 69 -3.49 0.23 -30.47
CA LEU A 69 -2.61 1.13 -29.72
C LEU A 69 -2.19 2.36 -30.52
N SER A 70 -2.02 2.24 -31.84
CA SER A 70 -1.67 3.36 -32.73
C SER A 70 -2.68 4.52 -32.69
N ALA A 71 -3.96 4.22 -32.45
CA ALA A 71 -5.01 5.22 -32.39
C ALA A 71 -4.95 6.05 -31.10
N LEU A 72 -4.34 5.55 -30.02
CA LEU A 72 -4.30 6.23 -28.71
C LEU A 72 -3.54 7.57 -28.73
N ARG A 73 -2.73 7.82 -29.77
CA ARG A 73 -2.03 9.09 -30.01
C ARG A 73 -2.92 10.21 -30.50
N ASP A 74 -4.11 9.89 -31.01
CA ASP A 74 -5.00 10.90 -31.53
C ASP A 74 -5.52 11.79 -30.40
N ILE A 75 -5.09 13.06 -30.43
CA ILE A 75 -5.46 14.09 -29.45
C ILE A 75 -6.96 14.37 -29.50
N LYS A 76 -7.58 14.30 -30.68
CA LYS A 76 -9.01 14.60 -30.85
C LYS A 76 -9.88 13.53 -30.22
N THR A 77 -9.48 12.27 -30.33
CA THR A 77 -10.28 11.12 -29.89
C THR A 77 -9.93 10.68 -28.45
N TYR A 78 -8.65 10.63 -28.09
CA TYR A 78 -8.18 10.06 -26.82
C TYR A 78 -7.49 11.07 -25.91
N GLY A 79 -7.56 12.36 -26.23
CA GLY A 79 -7.06 13.45 -25.39
C GLY A 79 -5.54 13.46 -25.20
N GLY A 80 -4.79 12.78 -26.07
CA GLY A 80 -3.33 12.70 -25.96
C GLY A 80 -2.85 11.94 -24.71
N ARG A 81 -3.67 11.01 -24.17
CA ARG A 81 -3.30 10.17 -23.01
C ARG A 81 -1.97 9.46 -23.21
N SER A 82 -1.66 9.05 -24.44
CA SER A 82 -0.30 8.70 -24.82
C SER A 82 0.47 9.97 -25.20
N GLY A 83 1.52 10.30 -24.45
CA GLY A 83 2.33 11.49 -24.69
C GLY A 83 3.03 11.50 -26.07
N PRO A 84 3.62 12.63 -26.48
CA PRO A 84 4.17 12.80 -27.84
C PRO A 84 5.32 11.84 -28.17
N ARG A 85 6.03 11.32 -27.15
CA ARG A 85 7.13 10.36 -27.28
C ARG A 85 6.71 8.90 -27.05
N TRP A 86 5.45 8.58 -27.36
CA TRP A 86 4.90 7.24 -27.24
C TRP A 86 4.51 6.68 -28.61
N SER A 87 4.70 5.38 -28.79
CA SER A 87 4.25 4.58 -29.93
C SER A 87 3.67 3.25 -29.43
N PRO A 88 2.99 2.49 -30.30
CA PRO A 88 2.51 1.14 -29.97
C PRO A 88 3.58 0.14 -29.53
N THR A 89 4.87 0.46 -29.70
CA THR A 89 5.99 -0.44 -29.40
C THR A 89 6.91 0.08 -28.30
N GLN A 90 6.94 1.40 -28.05
CA GLN A 90 7.81 2.00 -27.05
C GLN A 90 7.32 3.37 -26.58
N GLY A 91 7.76 3.76 -25.40
CA GLY A 91 7.62 5.12 -24.88
C GLY A 91 8.96 5.68 -24.43
N SER A 92 9.00 6.99 -24.22
CA SER A 92 10.13 7.66 -23.59
C SER A 92 9.65 8.62 -22.50
N ARG A 93 10.30 8.56 -21.33
CA ARG A 93 10.01 9.45 -20.20
C ARG A 93 11.29 10.13 -19.71
N PRO A 94 11.21 11.40 -19.26
CA PRO A 94 12.34 12.06 -18.62
C PRO A 94 12.55 11.51 -17.21
N ASP A 95 13.80 11.48 -16.76
CA ASP A 95 14.16 11.36 -15.34
C ASP A 95 14.02 12.73 -14.63
N LYS A 96 14.43 12.80 -13.35
CA LYS A 96 14.35 14.03 -12.54
C LYS A 96 15.22 15.19 -13.06
N ILE A 97 16.20 14.92 -13.91
CA ILE A 97 17.18 15.90 -14.42
C ILE A 97 16.95 16.14 -15.94
N GLY A 98 15.96 15.47 -16.53
CA GLY A 98 15.52 15.67 -17.91
C GLY A 98 16.10 14.67 -18.92
N ASN A 99 16.91 13.68 -18.50
CA ASN A 99 17.40 12.66 -19.44
C ASN A 99 16.29 11.68 -19.80
N HIS A 100 16.25 11.25 -21.06
CA HIS A 100 15.20 10.37 -21.55
C HIS A 100 15.58 8.90 -21.43
N THR A 101 14.73 8.13 -20.75
CA THR A 101 14.77 6.66 -20.77
C THR A 101 13.73 6.15 -21.76
N VAL A 102 14.16 5.33 -22.71
CA VAL A 102 13.27 4.58 -23.62
C VAL A 102 12.86 3.27 -22.95
N PHE A 103 11.58 2.90 -23.09
CA PHE A 103 11.03 1.68 -22.55
C PHE A 103 10.07 1.03 -23.54
N PRO A 104 9.96 -0.31 -23.56
CA PRO A 104 8.99 -0.99 -24.40
C PRO A 104 7.55 -0.68 -23.93
N GLU A 105 6.65 -0.48 -24.88
CA GLU A 105 5.23 -0.33 -24.61
C GLU A 105 4.63 -1.67 -24.17
N ARG A 106 3.69 -1.63 -23.23
CA ARG A 106 3.04 -2.82 -22.67
C ARG A 106 1.53 -2.69 -22.81
N ASP A 107 1.00 -3.45 -23.76
CA ASP A 107 -0.44 -3.71 -23.81
C ASP A 107 -0.84 -4.52 -22.58
N ASN A 108 -1.61 -3.92 -21.68
CA ASN A 108 -2.06 -4.59 -20.46
C ASN A 108 -3.39 -5.35 -20.66
N ARG A 109 -4.01 -5.27 -21.84
CA ARG A 109 -5.26 -5.98 -22.13
C ARG A 109 -5.02 -7.48 -22.04
N GLY A 110 -5.96 -8.19 -21.43
CA GLY A 110 -5.87 -9.63 -21.18
C GLY A 110 -4.94 -10.01 -20.03
N LYS A 111 -4.77 -9.13 -19.03
CA LYS A 111 -3.84 -9.39 -17.91
C LYS A 111 -4.47 -9.11 -16.56
N VAL A 112 -4.10 -9.95 -15.58
CA VAL A 112 -4.43 -9.75 -14.17
C VAL A 112 -3.13 -9.59 -13.39
N TYR A 113 -3.01 -8.51 -12.63
CA TYR A 113 -1.84 -8.24 -11.81
C TYR A 113 -2.19 -8.28 -10.33
N VAL A 114 -1.36 -8.95 -9.54
CA VAL A 114 -1.29 -8.78 -8.08
C VAL A 114 -0.03 -8.00 -7.73
N TYR A 115 -0.22 -6.91 -7.02
CA TYR A 115 0.83 -6.19 -6.33
C TYR A 115 0.70 -6.57 -4.86
N PHE A 116 1.71 -7.25 -4.32
CA PHE A 116 1.68 -7.73 -2.95
C PHE A 116 2.86 -7.17 -2.15
N CYS A 117 2.61 -6.93 -0.88
CA CYS A 117 3.56 -6.36 0.05
C CYS A 117 3.61 -7.16 1.36
N PRO A 118 4.72 -7.85 1.66
CA PRO A 118 4.90 -8.56 2.93
C PRO A 118 4.98 -7.63 4.15
N ASP A 119 5.24 -6.34 3.90
CA ASP A 119 5.20 -5.27 4.90
C ASP A 119 3.79 -4.77 5.19
N ASP A 120 2.84 -4.96 4.26
CA ASP A 120 1.43 -4.70 4.54
C ASP A 120 0.84 -5.90 5.28
N THR A 121 0.70 -5.74 6.59
CA THR A 121 0.15 -6.77 7.47
C THR A 121 -1.36 -6.67 7.67
N THR A 122 -2.04 -5.72 7.01
CA THR A 122 -3.49 -5.51 7.13
C THR A 122 -4.26 -6.78 6.76
N VAL A 123 -3.75 -7.55 5.80
CA VAL A 123 -4.35 -8.80 5.31
C VAL A 123 -3.54 -10.05 5.68
N ALA A 124 -2.63 -9.92 6.66
CA ALA A 124 -1.76 -10.98 7.17
C ALA A 124 -2.40 -11.84 8.28
N LEU A 125 -3.64 -11.53 8.67
CA LEU A 125 -4.36 -12.25 9.72
C LEU A 125 -4.40 -13.75 9.43
N ASP A 126 -4.25 -14.59 10.46
CA ASP A 126 -4.17 -16.05 10.36
C ASP A 126 -5.39 -16.67 9.66
N ASP A 127 -6.55 -16.04 9.81
CA ASP A 127 -7.84 -16.45 9.21
C ASP A 127 -8.11 -15.78 7.84
N VAL A 128 -7.20 -14.91 7.37
CA VAL A 128 -7.29 -14.25 6.06
C VAL A 128 -6.21 -14.76 5.13
N GLN A 129 -4.94 -14.66 5.51
CA GLN A 129 -3.78 -15.03 4.70
C GLN A 129 -3.89 -14.57 3.24
N GLY A 130 -4.11 -13.25 3.06
CA GLY A 130 -4.38 -12.66 1.76
C GLY A 130 -3.19 -12.72 0.82
N ILE A 131 -3.45 -12.94 -0.48
CA ILE A 131 -2.43 -12.88 -1.53
C ILE A 131 -1.77 -11.50 -1.64
N GLY A 132 -2.39 -10.46 -1.06
CA GLY A 132 -1.84 -9.11 -0.90
C GLY A 132 -0.64 -9.03 0.05
N THR A 133 -0.56 -9.88 1.06
CA THR A 133 0.65 -9.95 1.93
C THR A 133 1.62 -11.00 1.40
N TYR A 134 1.11 -12.18 1.03
CA TYR A 134 1.95 -13.37 0.82
C TYR A 134 2.25 -13.70 -0.63
N GLY A 135 1.64 -13.00 -1.59
CA GLY A 135 1.64 -13.42 -3.00
C GLY A 135 0.99 -14.78 -3.21
N VAL A 136 0.89 -15.22 -4.47
CA VAL A 136 0.35 -16.53 -4.83
C VAL A 136 1.51 -17.56 -4.84
N PRO A 137 1.44 -18.66 -4.07
CA PRO A 137 2.43 -19.72 -4.13
C PRO A 137 2.31 -20.53 -5.43
N ASP A 138 3.36 -21.25 -5.81
CA ASP A 138 3.33 -22.14 -7.00
C ASP A 138 2.23 -23.20 -6.91
N ALA A 139 2.14 -23.84 -5.74
CA ALA A 139 1.06 -24.74 -5.36
C ALA A 139 0.53 -24.40 -3.96
N THR A 140 -0.72 -24.74 -3.69
CA THR A 140 -1.30 -24.68 -2.35
C THR A 140 -0.74 -25.79 -1.45
N PRO A 141 -0.88 -25.71 -0.11
CA PRO A 141 -0.36 -26.72 0.81
C PRO A 141 -0.89 -28.14 0.60
N ASP A 142 -2.09 -28.29 0.01
CA ASP A 142 -2.70 -29.56 -0.39
C ASP A 142 -2.28 -30.03 -1.80
N GLY A 143 -1.33 -29.34 -2.44
CA GLY A 143 -0.69 -29.76 -3.70
C GLY A 143 -1.40 -29.29 -4.98
N ARG A 144 -2.43 -28.45 -4.89
CA ARG A 144 -3.13 -27.94 -6.08
C ARG A 144 -2.27 -26.87 -6.76
N PRO A 145 -2.13 -26.87 -8.10
CA PRO A 145 -1.37 -25.85 -8.80
C PRO A 145 -2.07 -24.50 -8.70
N ALA A 146 -1.38 -23.51 -8.12
CA ALA A 146 -1.88 -22.15 -7.94
C ALA A 146 -1.21 -21.19 -8.93
N MET A 147 -0.08 -20.56 -8.57
CA MET A 147 0.66 -19.70 -9.50
C MET A 147 1.08 -20.48 -10.76
N THR A 148 1.38 -21.78 -10.63
CA THR A 148 1.68 -22.66 -11.77
C THR A 148 0.54 -22.70 -12.80
N ALA A 149 -0.72 -22.71 -12.35
CA ALA A 149 -1.88 -22.65 -13.24
C ALA A 149 -2.11 -21.21 -13.75
N LEU A 150 -2.14 -20.25 -12.82
CA LEU A 150 -2.48 -18.85 -13.09
C LEU A 150 -1.52 -18.17 -14.07
N GLN A 151 -0.22 -18.44 -14.00
CA GLN A 151 0.77 -17.81 -14.90
C GLN A 151 0.51 -18.12 -16.38
N SER A 152 -0.05 -19.30 -16.68
CA SER A 152 -0.38 -19.71 -18.05
C SER A 152 -1.62 -18.98 -18.61
N LEU A 153 -2.39 -18.33 -17.73
CA LEU A 153 -3.62 -17.62 -18.04
C LEU A 153 -3.43 -16.09 -18.06
N GLY A 154 -2.20 -15.57 -18.08
CA GLY A 154 -1.98 -14.10 -18.07
C GLY A 154 -2.15 -13.47 -16.68
N PHE A 155 -1.93 -14.25 -15.61
CA PHE A 155 -1.83 -13.73 -14.26
C PHE A 155 -0.36 -13.42 -13.92
N TYR A 156 -0.15 -12.25 -13.31
CA TYR A 156 1.17 -11.74 -12.99
C TYR A 156 1.22 -11.25 -11.55
N GLN A 157 2.37 -11.37 -10.89
CA GLN A 157 2.57 -10.75 -9.59
C GLN A 157 3.88 -9.96 -9.48
N ARG A 158 3.84 -8.89 -8.67
CA ARG A 158 4.98 -8.03 -8.31
C ARG A 158 5.11 -7.94 -6.80
N LEU A 159 6.33 -8.07 -6.32
CA LEU A 159 6.70 -7.87 -4.92
C LEU A 159 7.05 -6.40 -4.67
N TRP A 160 6.44 -5.82 -3.64
CA TRP A 160 6.85 -4.55 -3.02
C TRP A 160 7.30 -4.84 -1.60
N THR A 161 8.43 -4.29 -1.16
CA THR A 161 8.92 -4.51 0.20
C THR A 161 9.87 -3.42 0.66
N LYS A 162 9.91 -3.17 1.97
CA LYS A 162 10.94 -2.30 2.58
C LYS A 162 12.29 -2.99 2.69
N ARG A 163 12.37 -4.31 2.48
CA ARG A 163 13.59 -5.10 2.65
C ARG A 163 14.72 -4.58 1.76
N GLN A 164 15.91 -4.59 2.35
CA GLN A 164 17.17 -4.33 1.66
C GLN A 164 18.08 -5.55 1.79
N ARG A 165 18.89 -5.80 0.77
CA ARG A 165 19.86 -6.90 0.71
C ARG A 165 21.18 -6.33 0.23
N ASP A 166 22.24 -6.64 0.96
CA ASP A 166 23.58 -6.09 0.71
C ASP A 166 23.62 -4.55 0.65
N GLY A 167 22.77 -3.90 1.46
CA GLY A 167 22.62 -2.43 1.49
C GLY A 167 21.74 -1.84 0.39
N GLU A 168 21.25 -2.66 -0.54
CA GLU A 168 20.48 -2.22 -1.71
C GLU A 168 18.99 -2.59 -1.58
N PRO A 169 18.06 -1.76 -2.10
CA PRO A 169 16.64 -2.09 -2.10
C PRO A 169 16.32 -3.25 -3.02
N VAL A 170 15.33 -4.07 -2.64
CA VAL A 170 14.75 -5.06 -3.55
C VAL A 170 13.96 -4.33 -4.64
N LEU A 171 14.50 -4.31 -5.86
CA LEU A 171 13.93 -3.53 -6.97
C LEU A 171 12.64 -4.15 -7.54
N VAL A 172 11.66 -3.30 -7.83
CA VAL A 172 10.45 -3.65 -8.57
C VAL A 172 10.72 -3.61 -10.06
N GLY A 173 10.30 -4.66 -10.78
CA GLY A 173 10.39 -4.72 -12.23
C GLY A 173 11.70 -5.29 -12.77
N LYS A 174 12.39 -6.11 -11.98
CA LYS A 174 13.43 -7.00 -12.52
C LYS A 174 12.84 -7.97 -13.56
N SER A 175 13.70 -8.60 -14.36
CA SER A 175 13.28 -9.70 -15.22
C SER A 175 12.57 -10.80 -14.43
N PRO A 176 11.57 -11.49 -15.01
CA PRO A 176 10.84 -12.56 -14.35
C PRO A 176 11.76 -13.60 -13.69
N GLN A 177 11.58 -13.83 -12.40
CA GLN A 177 12.38 -14.76 -11.61
C GLN A 177 11.70 -15.09 -10.27
N PRO A 178 12.07 -16.21 -9.63
CA PRO A 178 11.77 -16.42 -8.22
C PRO A 178 12.41 -15.32 -7.37
N GLU A 179 11.68 -14.87 -6.35
CA GLU A 179 12.13 -13.85 -5.41
C GLU A 179 11.84 -14.30 -3.99
N PHE A 180 12.81 -14.14 -3.09
CA PHE A 180 12.58 -14.36 -1.68
C PHE A 180 11.59 -13.32 -1.15
N ILE A 181 10.49 -13.80 -0.56
CA ILE A 181 9.66 -12.96 0.30
C ILE A 181 10.39 -12.68 1.62
N ARG A 182 11.14 -13.68 2.09
CA ARG A 182 11.99 -13.60 3.27
C ARG A 182 13.28 -14.40 3.05
N ALA A 183 14.38 -13.69 2.79
CA ALA A 183 15.69 -14.30 2.62
C ALA A 183 16.25 -14.81 3.97
N PRO A 184 17.26 -15.71 3.95
CA PRO A 184 17.96 -16.12 5.15
C PRO A 184 18.55 -14.93 5.93
N GLY A 185 18.32 -14.89 7.24
CA GLY A 185 18.83 -13.82 8.11
C GLY A 185 17.88 -12.63 8.25
N GLU A 186 16.87 -12.52 7.40
CA GLU A 186 15.88 -11.45 7.50
C GLU A 186 14.85 -11.70 8.62
N HIS A 187 14.41 -10.61 9.24
CA HIS A 187 13.34 -10.64 10.24
C HIS A 187 12.05 -11.24 9.69
N ARG A 188 11.35 -11.96 10.58
CA ARG A 188 10.09 -12.67 10.30
C ARG A 188 9.00 -11.73 9.80
N TYR A 189 8.97 -10.51 10.32
CA TYR A 189 8.08 -9.43 9.91
C TYR A 189 8.95 -8.25 9.46
N PRO A 190 8.75 -7.72 8.25
CA PRO A 190 9.50 -6.55 7.81
C PRO A 190 8.91 -5.28 8.48
N GLY A 191 9.78 -4.39 8.98
CA GLY A 191 9.38 -3.20 9.77
C GLY A 191 9.34 -3.36 11.30
N ALA A 192 10.23 -4.17 11.90
CA ALA A 192 10.21 -4.53 13.32
C ALA A 192 10.28 -3.36 14.33
N SER A 193 9.12 -2.77 14.65
CA SER A 193 8.81 -2.34 16.02
C SER A 193 8.06 -3.47 16.72
N MET A 194 8.67 -4.04 17.76
CA MET A 194 8.26 -5.27 18.47
C MET A 194 6.88 -5.25 19.15
N LEU A 195 6.03 -4.22 19.00
CA LEU A 195 4.97 -3.97 19.99
C LEU A 195 3.51 -4.08 19.52
N ILE A 196 3.18 -4.23 18.22
CA ILE A 196 1.76 -4.14 17.78
C ILE A 196 1.25 -5.30 16.90
N GLY A 197 2.10 -6.14 16.27
CA GLY A 197 1.62 -7.14 15.28
C GLY A 197 1.51 -8.61 15.74
N VAL A 198 1.83 -8.95 16.99
CA VAL A 198 2.41 -10.27 17.31
C VAL A 198 1.41 -11.42 17.49
N ALA A 199 0.11 -11.18 17.73
CA ALA A 199 -0.76 -12.24 18.23
C ALA A 199 -1.55 -13.05 17.17
N SER A 200 -1.70 -12.58 15.93
CA SER A 200 -2.66 -13.19 14.97
C SER A 200 -2.20 -13.24 13.51
N GLN A 201 -0.89 -13.14 13.25
CA GLN A 201 -0.36 -13.08 11.87
C GLN A 201 0.31 -14.38 11.43
N ALA A 202 -0.05 -14.87 10.24
CA ALA A 202 0.58 -16.05 9.67
C ALA A 202 2.05 -15.75 9.32
N PRO A 203 3.00 -16.59 9.72
CA PRO A 203 4.40 -16.28 9.54
C PRO A 203 4.92 -16.55 8.13
N ILE A 204 5.86 -15.70 7.69
CA ILE A 204 6.63 -15.96 6.46
C ILE A 204 7.82 -16.85 6.81
N ALA A 205 7.86 -18.03 6.21
CA ALA A 205 8.93 -19.00 6.44
C ALA A 205 10.27 -18.45 5.94
N LYS A 206 11.36 -18.81 6.62
CA LYS A 206 12.71 -18.43 6.19
C LYS A 206 13.02 -19.10 4.85
N GLY A 207 13.51 -18.34 3.89
CA GLY A 207 13.82 -18.84 2.54
C GLY A 207 12.57 -19.03 1.66
N GLN A 208 11.41 -18.51 2.08
CA GLN A 208 10.20 -18.62 1.28
C GLN A 208 10.28 -17.73 0.04
N GLU A 209 10.03 -18.34 -1.12
CA GLU A 209 10.05 -17.67 -2.43
C GLU A 209 8.65 -17.55 -3.04
N ARG A 210 8.55 -16.63 -4.02
CA ARG A 210 7.44 -16.51 -4.96
C ARG A 210 7.98 -16.26 -6.35
N LEU A 211 7.31 -16.82 -7.35
CA LEU A 211 7.56 -16.44 -8.73
C LEU A 211 7.09 -14.99 -8.96
N ILE A 212 8.00 -14.09 -9.29
CA ILE A 212 7.69 -12.73 -9.74
C ILE A 212 7.78 -12.74 -11.26
N ASN A 213 6.65 -12.84 -11.94
CA ASN A 213 6.58 -13.05 -13.38
C ASN A 213 6.11 -11.83 -14.19
N ALA A 214 5.73 -10.73 -13.54
CA ALA A 214 5.33 -9.53 -14.25
C ALA A 214 6.49 -8.94 -15.07
N GLU A 215 6.17 -8.27 -16.18
CA GLU A 215 7.18 -7.82 -17.16
C GLU A 215 8.20 -6.85 -16.54
N ALA A 216 9.42 -6.87 -17.06
CA ALA A 216 10.47 -5.98 -16.60
C ALA A 216 10.09 -4.50 -16.80
N LEU A 217 10.57 -3.65 -15.89
CA LEU A 217 10.50 -2.19 -16.01
C LEU A 217 11.86 -1.67 -16.46
N THR A 218 11.88 -0.56 -17.18
CA THR A 218 13.11 0.02 -17.74
C THR A 218 13.36 1.41 -17.18
N PRO A 219 14.32 1.59 -16.26
CA PRO A 219 14.96 0.53 -15.46
C PRO A 219 14.00 -0.03 -14.38
N PRO A 220 14.34 -1.16 -13.73
CA PRO A 220 13.77 -1.53 -12.45
C PRO A 220 13.98 -0.39 -11.45
N HIS A 221 13.07 -0.23 -10.49
CA HIS A 221 13.14 0.89 -9.55
C HIS A 221 13.01 0.44 -8.09
N ALA A 222 13.63 1.20 -7.19
CA ALA A 222 13.41 1.05 -5.76
C ALA A 222 11.97 1.49 -5.43
N PRO A 223 11.17 0.67 -4.74
CA PRO A 223 9.82 1.05 -4.34
C PRO A 223 9.86 2.19 -3.32
N GLN A 224 8.95 3.16 -3.45
CA GLN A 224 8.74 4.16 -2.41
C GLN A 224 7.79 3.59 -1.35
N MET A 225 8.34 3.21 -0.20
CA MET A 225 7.63 2.51 0.87
C MET A 225 7.31 3.37 2.11
N PHE A 226 7.64 4.67 2.08
CA PHE A 226 7.52 5.58 3.24
C PHE A 226 6.68 6.83 2.92
N GLY A 227 5.60 6.67 2.14
CA GLY A 227 4.81 7.79 1.64
C GLY A 227 3.96 8.46 2.72
N GLY A 228 4.15 9.75 2.93
CA GLY A 228 3.25 10.61 3.74
C GLY A 228 3.60 10.72 5.23
N GLU A 229 4.60 9.97 5.70
CA GLU A 229 5.07 10.04 7.09
C GLU A 229 5.65 11.44 7.39
N ALA A 230 5.30 12.03 8.54
CA ALA A 230 5.87 13.29 9.02
C ALA A 230 7.32 13.12 9.46
N ILE A 231 7.64 11.99 10.10
CA ILE A 231 9.00 11.53 10.34
C ILE A 231 9.16 10.22 9.59
N GLN A 232 9.92 10.27 8.51
CA GLN A 232 10.15 9.11 7.68
C GLN A 232 10.84 7.99 8.51
N GLY A 233 10.32 6.78 8.39
CA GLY A 233 10.89 5.58 8.98
C GLY A 233 12.11 5.04 8.24
N SER A 234 12.46 3.80 8.57
CA SER A 234 13.50 3.02 7.90
C SER A 234 12.96 1.64 7.53
N PRO A 235 13.70 0.81 6.77
CA PRO A 235 13.33 -0.57 6.53
C PRO A 235 13.02 -1.41 7.77
N THR A 236 13.59 -1.04 8.92
CA THR A 236 13.48 -1.77 10.18
C THR A 236 12.72 -1.01 11.26
N THR A 237 12.47 0.29 11.08
CA THR A 237 11.82 1.16 12.05
C THR A 237 10.62 1.85 11.41
N ALA A 238 9.43 1.76 12.01
CA ALA A 238 8.26 2.50 11.54
C ALA A 238 8.51 4.01 11.57
N GLY A 239 7.99 4.74 10.58
CA GLY A 239 7.93 6.21 10.65
C GLY A 239 6.81 6.69 11.55
N LEU A 240 6.64 8.00 11.61
CA LEU A 240 5.55 8.64 12.35
C LEU A 240 4.72 9.48 11.38
N ASP A 241 3.41 9.25 11.36
CA ASP A 241 2.48 10.07 10.61
C ASP A 241 2.22 11.41 11.28
N LYS A 242 1.84 12.40 10.47
CA LYS A 242 1.24 13.63 11.00
C LYS A 242 -0.16 13.28 11.52
N PRO A 243 -0.53 13.67 12.75
CA PRO A 243 -1.88 13.43 13.23
C PRO A 243 -2.87 14.23 12.38
N ASP A 244 -3.85 13.53 11.79
CA ASP A 244 -5.02 14.14 11.17
C ASP A 244 -6.01 14.64 12.24
N GLU A 245 -7.06 15.37 11.83
CA GLU A 245 -8.02 15.95 12.78
C GLU A 245 -8.77 14.89 13.62
N VAL A 246 -8.97 13.70 13.06
CA VAL A 246 -9.60 12.58 13.76
C VAL A 246 -8.64 12.03 14.81
N ALA A 247 -7.39 11.80 14.46
CA ALA A 247 -6.34 11.32 15.35
C ALA A 247 -6.06 12.32 16.49
N LYS A 248 -6.05 13.63 16.20
CA LYS A 248 -5.97 14.67 17.24
C LYS A 248 -7.16 14.59 18.19
N SER A 249 -8.37 14.49 17.66
CA SER A 249 -9.60 14.37 18.46
C SER A 249 -9.59 13.12 19.36
N ILE A 250 -9.17 11.98 18.83
CA ILE A 250 -9.00 10.73 19.59
C ILE A 250 -7.92 10.89 20.66
N ALA A 251 -6.79 11.52 20.34
CA ALA A 251 -5.71 11.75 21.29
C ALA A 251 -6.17 12.57 22.49
N LEU A 252 -7.01 13.60 22.28
CA LEU A 252 -7.56 14.42 23.36
C LEU A 252 -8.39 13.63 24.38
N GLY A 253 -8.90 12.45 23.99
CA GLY A 253 -9.66 11.55 24.87
C GLY A 253 -8.82 10.43 25.51
N LYS A 254 -7.50 10.39 25.29
CA LYS A 254 -6.62 9.33 25.82
C LYS A 254 -5.71 9.88 26.92
N ASP A 255 -5.80 9.30 28.12
CA ASP A 255 -4.98 9.69 29.28
C ASP A 255 -3.47 9.52 29.06
N ALA A 256 -3.07 8.58 28.20
CA ALA A 256 -1.66 8.34 27.86
C ALA A 256 -1.13 9.27 26.75
N ALA A 257 -1.96 10.11 26.13
CA ALA A 257 -1.51 11.00 25.07
C ALA A 257 -0.65 12.14 25.64
N THR A 258 0.52 12.34 25.06
CA THR A 258 1.42 13.44 25.41
C THR A 258 1.30 14.56 24.39
N PHE A 259 0.94 15.74 24.85
CA PHE A 259 0.86 16.95 24.01
C PHE A 259 2.03 17.89 24.27
N LEU A 260 2.46 18.62 23.24
CA LEU A 260 3.36 19.75 23.39
C LEU A 260 2.60 20.88 24.10
N TRP A 261 3.03 21.22 25.31
CA TRP A 261 2.46 22.34 26.06
C TRP A 261 3.18 23.62 25.67
N ILE A 262 2.43 24.58 25.11
CA ILE A 262 2.96 25.91 24.82
C ILE A 262 2.95 26.72 26.11
N ARG A 263 4.10 27.30 26.46
CA ARG A 263 4.22 28.14 27.64
C ARG A 263 3.55 29.48 27.38
N MET A 264 2.58 29.84 28.23
CA MET A 264 1.90 31.13 28.13
C MET A 264 2.80 32.29 28.62
N PRO A 265 2.54 33.52 28.15
CA PRO A 265 3.20 34.74 28.64
C PRO A 265 3.08 34.99 30.16
N VAL A 266 3.94 35.86 30.72
CA VAL A 266 4.03 36.12 32.18
C VAL A 266 2.72 36.65 32.78
N GLU A 267 1.93 37.34 31.97
CA GLU A 267 0.64 37.92 32.37
C GLU A 267 -0.44 36.88 32.67
N TYR A 268 -0.23 35.62 32.27
CA TYR A 268 -1.08 34.48 32.62
C TYR A 268 -0.62 33.79 33.92
N ASP A 269 0.49 34.21 34.53
CA ASP A 269 1.01 33.60 35.76
C ASP A 269 0.23 34.07 37.00
N ALA A 270 0.03 33.15 37.95
CA ALA A 270 -0.48 33.48 39.27
C ALA A 270 0.49 34.42 40.03
N PRO A 271 -0.01 35.35 40.87
CA PRO A 271 -1.39 35.50 41.33
C PRO A 271 -2.28 36.35 40.41
N ASN A 272 -1.76 36.84 39.29
CA ASN A 272 -2.45 37.84 38.46
C ASN A 272 -3.65 37.29 37.69
N THR A 273 -3.67 35.98 37.44
CA THR A 273 -4.71 35.30 36.67
C THR A 273 -4.98 33.91 37.26
N THR A 274 -6.24 33.54 37.44
CA THR A 274 -6.65 32.17 37.80
C THR A 274 -6.61 31.23 36.59
N GLN A 275 -6.61 29.91 36.81
CA GLN A 275 -6.60 28.93 35.72
C GLN A 275 -7.80 29.10 34.76
N GLN A 276 -8.99 29.41 35.29
CA GLN A 276 -10.20 29.61 34.50
C GLN A 276 -10.13 30.90 33.67
N GLU A 277 -9.63 32.00 34.25
CA GLU A 277 -9.43 33.25 33.54
C GLU A 277 -8.36 33.13 32.46
N ALA A 278 -7.29 32.39 32.72
CA ALA A 278 -6.25 32.11 31.72
C ALA A 278 -6.79 31.34 30.52
N LEU A 279 -7.61 30.32 30.77
CA LEU A 279 -8.28 29.54 29.73
C LEU A 279 -9.24 30.40 28.91
N ALA A 280 -10.13 31.15 29.57
CA ALA A 280 -11.11 32.01 28.91
C ALA A 280 -10.42 33.11 28.08
N ARG A 281 -9.37 33.73 28.63
CA ARG A 281 -8.58 34.75 27.93
C ARG A 281 -7.86 34.19 26.71
N PHE A 282 -7.26 33.01 26.81
CA PHE A 282 -6.57 32.38 25.68
C PHE A 282 -7.54 32.01 24.57
N ASN A 283 -8.67 31.37 24.89
CA ASN A 283 -9.69 31.01 23.90
C ASN A 283 -10.37 32.27 23.31
N GLY A 284 -10.42 33.38 24.05
CA GLY A 284 -10.92 34.67 23.55
C GLY A 284 -10.00 35.39 22.57
N LEU A 285 -8.78 34.88 22.29
CA LEU A 285 -7.88 35.48 21.30
C LEU A 285 -8.31 35.20 19.85
N THR A 286 -9.21 34.24 19.65
CA THR A 286 -9.66 33.77 18.35
C THR A 286 -11.13 33.39 18.41
N GLU A 287 -11.89 33.74 17.36
CA GLU A 287 -13.28 33.31 17.22
C GLU A 287 -13.39 31.89 16.66
N ASP A 288 -12.30 31.33 16.11
CA ASP A 288 -12.28 29.97 15.58
C ASP A 288 -12.22 28.94 16.72
N PRO A 289 -13.26 28.10 16.90
CA PRO A 289 -13.27 27.07 17.94
C PRO A 289 -12.15 26.04 17.82
N GLU A 290 -11.55 25.86 16.63
CA GLU A 290 -10.46 24.91 16.40
C GLU A 290 -9.12 25.41 16.99
N ASP A 291 -8.98 26.71 17.23
CA ASP A 291 -7.81 27.30 17.88
C ASP A 291 -7.96 27.38 19.42
N HIS A 292 -9.09 26.90 19.97
CA HIS A 292 -9.33 26.89 21.41
C HIS A 292 -8.61 25.71 22.08
N THR A 293 -8.07 25.94 23.29
CA THR A 293 -7.57 24.86 24.14
C THR A 293 -8.63 24.43 25.16
N ARG A 294 -8.59 23.16 25.57
CA ARG A 294 -9.45 22.61 26.64
C ARG A 294 -8.84 22.69 28.02
N ALA A 295 -7.52 22.90 28.10
CA ALA A 295 -6.80 22.86 29.36
C ALA A 295 -5.63 23.84 29.40
N VAL A 296 -5.48 24.47 30.56
CA VAL A 296 -4.28 25.19 30.97
C VAL A 296 -3.85 24.63 32.33
N ARG A 297 -2.54 24.60 32.63
CA ARG A 297 -2.02 24.05 33.89
C ARG A 297 -0.86 24.87 34.41
N LYS A 298 -0.69 24.90 35.74
CA LYS A 298 0.45 25.58 36.36
C LYS A 298 1.74 24.80 36.05
N GLY A 299 2.66 25.44 35.34
CA GLY A 299 3.99 24.90 35.06
C GLY A 299 4.99 25.17 36.20
N ALA A 300 6.21 24.65 36.05
CA ALA A 300 7.31 24.98 36.96
C ALA A 300 7.56 26.50 37.00
N ALA A 301 7.91 27.01 38.18
CA ALA A 301 8.17 28.43 38.39
C ALA A 301 9.27 28.93 37.42
N ARG A 302 9.11 30.15 36.88
CA ARG A 302 10.15 30.81 36.09
C ARG A 302 11.36 31.03 36.99
N THR A 303 12.46 30.32 36.75
CA THR A 303 13.77 30.73 37.25
C THR A 303 14.17 32.02 36.54
N ARG A 304 14.68 33.01 37.29
CA ARG A 304 14.98 34.38 36.82
C ARG A 304 16.11 34.48 35.76
N THR A 305 16.53 33.39 35.14
CA THR A 305 17.73 33.34 34.29
C THR A 305 17.51 32.56 32.99
N SER A 306 16.40 32.78 32.30
CA SER A 306 16.30 32.44 30.88
C SER A 306 15.71 33.62 30.11
N SER A 307 16.59 34.50 29.67
CA SER A 307 16.34 35.39 28.54
C SER A 307 16.24 34.53 27.27
N PHE A 308 15.40 34.97 26.34
CA PHE A 308 15.11 34.36 25.03
C PHE A 308 16.34 33.94 24.24
#